data_AF-A0A5J4TEA3-F1
#
_entry.id   AF-A0A5J4TEA3-F1
#
_cell.length_a   1.000
_cell.length_b   1.000
_cell.length_c   1.000
_cell.angle_alpha   90.00
_cell.angle_beta   90.00
_cell.angle_gamma   90.00
#
_symmetry.space_group_name_H-M   'P 1'
#
loop_
_entity.id
_entity.type
_entity.pdbx_description
1 polymer ?
#
loop_
_entity_poly.entity_id
_entity_poly.type
_entity_poly.pdbx_seq_one_letter_code
_entity_poly.pdbx_strand_id
1 'polypeptide(L)' 'MSNTEEYLEAQIDCTGQEGDAEYLPISKGDFVCVINKGLEYYIVEKDGKVGKVPFSIFKQET' A
#
# COMPACT_ATOMS: atom_id res chain seq x y z
N MET A 1 -21.00 12.64 3.84
CA MET A 1 -20.11 11.90 4.76
C MET A 1 -18.69 12.21 4.31
N SER A 2 -17.90 12.83 5.16
CA SER A 2 -16.49 13.13 4.91
C SER A 2 -15.70 11.85 5.09
N ASN A 3 -15.64 11.01 4.07
CA ASN A 3 -14.61 9.98 3.99
C ASN A 3 -13.31 10.74 3.72
N THR A 4 -12.52 10.96 4.76
CA THR A 4 -11.18 11.49 4.59
C THR A 4 -10.36 10.39 3.92
N GLU A 5 -10.13 10.54 2.62
CA GLU A 5 -9.20 9.68 1.90
C GLU A 5 -7.81 9.83 2.54
N GLU A 6 -7.25 8.71 3.01
CA GLU A 6 -5.93 8.69 3.60
C GLU A 6 -4.92 8.24 2.53
N TYR A 7 -3.89 9.05 2.30
CA TYR A 7 -2.83 8.73 1.36
C TYR A 7 -1.53 8.46 2.11
N LEU A 8 -0.81 7.41 1.71
CA LEU A 8 0.50 7.06 2.27
C LEU A 8 1.56 6.98 1.16
N GLU A 9 2.75 7.48 1.45
CA GLU A 9 3.93 7.35 0.59
C GLU A 9 4.72 6.09 0.97
N ALA A 10 5.01 5.24 0.00
CA ALA A 10 5.88 4.11 0.19
C ALA A 10 7.33 4.54 0.43
N GLN A 11 7.94 4.02 1.49
CA GLN A 11 9.30 4.38 1.90
C GLN A 11 10.36 3.43 1.33
N ILE A 12 9.95 2.24 0.86
CA ILE A 12 10.78 1.19 0.26
C ILE A 12 10.05 0.53 -0.92
N ASP A 13 10.82 -0.06 -1.82
CA ASP A 13 10.29 -0.84 -2.94
C ASP A 13 9.71 -2.18 -2.46
N CYS A 14 8.63 -2.61 -3.09
CA CYS A 14 7.96 -3.88 -2.89
C CYS A 14 7.53 -4.43 -4.24
N THR A 15 8.10 -5.54 -4.69
CA THR A 15 7.76 -6.15 -5.98
C THR A 15 6.45 -6.95 -5.95
N GLY A 16 5.72 -6.91 -4.83
CA GLY A 16 4.64 -7.84 -4.52
C GLY A 16 5.17 -9.18 -4.02
N GLN A 17 4.27 -10.17 -3.87
CA GLN A 17 4.62 -11.52 -3.45
C GLN A 17 4.52 -12.47 -4.65
N GLU A 18 5.60 -13.20 -4.94
CA GLU A 18 5.64 -14.14 -6.07
C GLU A 18 4.55 -15.22 -5.90
N GLY A 19 3.70 -15.38 -6.93
CA GLY A 19 2.58 -16.31 -6.91
C GLY A 19 1.29 -15.80 -6.25
N ASP A 20 1.29 -14.58 -5.69
CA ASP A 20 0.11 -13.97 -5.08
C ASP A 20 -0.27 -12.67 -5.79
N ALA A 21 -1.22 -12.77 -6.72
CA ALA A 21 -1.70 -11.67 -7.54
C ALA A 21 -2.51 -10.62 -6.74
N GLU A 22 -2.83 -10.89 -5.47
CA GLU A 22 -3.47 -9.89 -4.62
C GLU A 22 -2.48 -8.82 -4.15
N TYR A 23 -1.17 -9.10 -4.15
CA TYR A 23 -0.15 -8.13 -3.75
C TYR A 23 0.22 -7.21 -4.90
N LEU A 24 0.08 -5.90 -4.66
CA LEU A 24 0.46 -4.89 -5.63
C LEU A 24 1.95 -4.60 -5.56
N PRO A 25 2.64 -4.50 -6.70
CA PRO A 25 3.98 -3.95 -6.74
C PRO A 25 3.93 -2.43 -6.50
N ILE A 26 4.75 -1.95 -5.57
CA ILE A 26 4.86 -0.56 -5.14
C ILE A 26 6.33 -0.16 -5.16
N SER A 27 6.66 1.02 -5.68
CA SER A 27 8.01 1.58 -5.63
C SER A 27 8.10 2.63 -4.52
N LYS A 28 9.29 2.84 -3.97
CA LYS A 28 9.56 3.96 -3.07
C LYS A 28 9.16 5.28 -3.73
N GLY A 29 8.43 6.11 -3.00
CA GLY A 29 7.89 7.39 -3.46
C GLY A 29 6.51 7.29 -4.13
N ASP A 30 5.98 6.08 -4.33
CA ASP A 30 4.60 5.92 -4.76
C ASP A 30 3.64 6.36 -3.65
N PHE A 31 2.61 7.11 -4.04
CA PHE A 31 1.48 7.45 -3.17
C PHE A 31 0.32 6.52 -3.45
N VAL A 32 -0.28 5.98 -2.39
CA VAL A 32 -1.43 5.07 -2.49
C VAL A 32 -2.57 5.56 -1.59
N CYS A 33 -3.82 5.33 -2.03
CA CYS A 33 -5.00 5.60 -1.22
C CYS A 33 -5.31 4.39 -0.34
N VAL A 34 -5.35 4.58 0.97
CA VAL A 34 -5.61 3.51 1.94
C VAL A 34 -7.12 3.27 2.03
N ILE A 35 -7.54 2.08 1.63
CA ILE A 35 -8.93 1.62 1.74
C ILE A 35 -9.15 0.94 3.09
N ASN A 36 -8.23 0.07 3.52
CA ASN A 36 -8.33 -0.67 4.78
C ASN A 36 -6.96 -0.94 5.39
N LYS A 37 -6.84 -0.76 6.71
CA LYS A 37 -5.63 -1.03 7.49
C LYS A 37 -5.74 -2.37 8.23
N GLY A 38 -5.01 -3.37 7.74
CA GLY A 38 -4.79 -4.63 8.46
C GLY A 38 -3.56 -4.62 9.36
N LEU A 39 -3.32 -5.74 10.05
CA LEU A 39 -2.15 -5.93 10.92
C LEU A 39 -0.88 -6.34 10.17
N GLU A 40 -1.01 -6.95 9.00
CA GLU A 40 0.10 -7.45 8.18
C GLU A 40 0.22 -6.70 6.85
N TYR A 41 -0.91 -6.31 6.27
CA TYR A 41 -1.00 -5.57 5.02
C TYR A 41 -2.13 -4.55 5.07
N TYR A 42 -2.00 -3.51 4.25
CA TYR A 42 -3.07 -2.57 3.93
C TYR A 42 -3.68 -2.96 2.59
N ILE A 43 -4.99 -2.74 2.46
CA ILE A 43 -5.67 -2.74 1.16
C ILE A 43 -5.61 -1.31 0.67
N VAL A 44 -4.97 -1.11 -0.48
CA VAL A 44 -4.76 0.21 -1.05
C VAL A 44 -5.22 0.25 -2.50
N GLU A 45 -5.50 1.45 -2.98
CA GLU A 45 -5.70 1.75 -4.39
C GLU A 45 -4.52 2.55 -4.94
N LYS A 46 -4.03 2.15 -6.11
CA LYS A 46 -3.01 2.85 -6.88
C LYS A 46 -3.32 2.73 -8.37
N ASP A 47 -3.39 3.86 -9.07
CA ASP A 47 -3.64 3.92 -10.51
C ASP A 47 -4.91 3.13 -10.92
N GLY A 48 -5.97 3.16 -10.10
CA GLY A 48 -7.21 2.42 -10.32
C GLY A 48 -7.15 0.92 -10.05
N LYS A 49 -6.03 0.41 -9.51
CA LYS A 49 -5.87 -0.99 -9.08
C LYS A 49 -5.92 -1.09 -7.57
N VAL A 50 -6.70 -2.05 -7.08
CA VAL A 50 -6.81 -2.34 -5.65
C VAL A 50 -6.06 -3.63 -5.32
N GLY A 51 -5.31 -3.63 -4.23
CA GLY A 51 -4.67 -4.83 -3.72
C GLY A 51 -3.93 -4.63 -2.41
N LYS A 52 -3.26 -5.70 -1.97
CA LYS A 52 -2.57 -5.80 -0.69
C LYS A 52 -1.17 -5.24 -0.81
N VAL A 53 -0.76 -4.50 0.22
CA VAL A 53 0.59 -3.97 0.35
C VAL A 53 1.04 -4.15 1.80
N PRO A 54 2.21 -4.76 2.07
CA PRO A 54 2.70 -4.94 3.44
C PRO A 54 2.80 -3.60 4.16
N PHE A 55 2.26 -3.48 5.37
CA PHE A 55 2.24 -2.16 6.04
C PHE A 55 3.66 -1.64 6.35
N SER A 56 4.63 -2.56 6.48
CA SER A 56 6.02 -2.24 6.77
C SER A 56 6.63 -1.30 5.74
N ILE A 57 6.13 -1.30 4.51
CA ILE A 57 6.69 -0.44 3.45
C ILE A 57 6.38 1.05 3.65
N PHE A 58 5.36 1.38 4.46
CA PHE A 58 4.96 2.75 4.75
C PHE A 58 5.62 3.31 6.02
N LYS A 59 6.32 2.48 6.79
CA LYS A 59 7.01 2.92 8.00
C LYS A 59 8.36 3.53 7.62
N GLN A 60 8.62 4.75 8.07
CA GLN A 60 9.99 5.28 8.11
C GLN A 60 10.75 4.56 9.22
N GLU A 61 11.94 4.03 8.90
CA GLU A 61 12.91 3.71 9.95
C GLU A 61 13.38 5.03 10.55
N THR A 62 13.06 5.26 11.82
CA THR A 62 13.46 6.46 12.59
C THR A 62 14.91 6.38 13.04
#